data_AF-A0A6B3APM9-F1
#
_entry.id   AF-A0A6B3APM9-F1
#
_cell.length_a   1.000
_cell.length_b   1.000
_cell.length_c   1.000
_cell.angle_alpha   90.00
_cell.angle_beta   90.00
_cell.angle_gamma   90.00
#
_symmetry.space_group_name_H-M   'P 1'
#
loop_
_entity.id
_entity.type
_entity.pdbx_description
1 polymer ?
#
loop_
_entity_poly.entity_id
_entity_poly.type
_entity_poly.pdbx_seq_one_letter_code
_entity_poly.pdbx_strand_id
1 'polypeptide(L)'
;MDLYRPAYPRSRGAAHYRRPGTSASYCGRTVEAAPTEEKYVTGVCRTCVKAEQRDRVAAEETAADRAIGGPTLAERAGMRYALVGKGRRVHYSNNDDTLCGREVTEYTDGVDQRHSNLCALCIRAAEERAYARALAAASPLAAAAVDLAETVEQADTDRAAAEEEARQAAAMVTEAEATEGTWRGEWIGATEATGHLFSLTPDREQGALFT
;
A
#
# COMPACT_ATOMS: atom_id res chain seq x y z
N MET A 1 32.85 12.23 -9.95
CA MET A 1 32.52 13.48 -9.24
C MET A 1 33.81 14.01 -8.64
N ASP A 2 34.15 15.25 -8.96
CA ASP A 2 35.38 15.87 -8.49
C ASP A 2 35.28 16.24 -6.99
N LEU A 3 36.38 16.05 -6.28
CA LEU A 3 36.52 16.39 -4.87
C LEU A 3 37.18 17.76 -4.74
N TYR A 4 36.66 18.61 -3.86
CA TYR A 4 37.22 19.95 -3.66
C TYR A 4 37.56 20.21 -2.20
N ARG A 5 38.61 21.00 -1.99
CA ARG A 5 38.94 21.57 -0.68
C ARG A 5 38.11 22.82 -0.41
N PRO A 6 37.79 23.11 0.87
CA PRO A 6 37.19 24.38 1.24
C PRO A 6 38.16 25.54 1.00
N ALA A 7 37.65 26.66 0.49
CA ALA A 7 38.47 27.84 0.17
C ALA A 7 39.16 28.47 1.39
N TYR A 8 38.76 28.10 2.61
CA TYR A 8 39.34 28.59 3.86
C TYR A 8 39.89 27.43 4.71
N PRO A 9 41.18 27.45 5.09
CA PRO A 9 41.91 26.28 5.62
C PRO A 9 41.55 25.86 7.05
N ARG A 10 40.53 26.47 7.68
CA ARG A 10 40.13 26.11 9.06
C ARG A 10 39.36 24.79 9.14
N SER A 11 38.97 24.21 8.02
CA SER A 11 38.30 22.90 7.98
C SER A 11 39.32 21.77 7.98
N ARG A 12 39.24 20.89 8.98
CA ARG A 12 40.00 19.64 9.10
C ARG A 12 39.89 18.79 7.82
N GLY A 13 40.88 18.87 6.92
CA GLY A 13 41.30 17.87 5.91
C GLY A 13 40.28 17.15 5.01
N ALA A 14 38.99 17.39 5.14
CA ALA A 14 37.92 16.67 4.46
C ALA A 14 37.60 17.34 3.13
N ALA A 15 37.50 16.54 2.08
CA ALA A 15 37.02 16.99 0.78
C ALA A 15 35.50 17.14 0.79
N HIS A 16 35.02 17.96 -0.14
CA HIS A 16 33.62 18.26 -0.32
C HIS A 16 33.23 18.06 -1.79
N TYR A 17 32.03 17.52 -2.02
CA TYR A 17 31.42 17.52 -3.34
C TYR A 17 30.84 18.90 -3.64
N ARG A 18 31.15 19.39 -4.84
CA ARG A 18 30.62 20.64 -5.38
C ARG A 18 29.22 20.42 -5.93
N ARG A 19 28.28 21.31 -5.60
CA ARG A 19 26.93 21.25 -6.17
C ARG A 19 26.99 21.70 -7.64
N PRO A 20 26.45 20.90 -8.60
CA PRO A 20 26.48 21.21 -10.02
C PRO A 20 26.00 22.63 -10.33
N GLY A 21 26.71 23.34 -11.22
CA GLY A 21 26.37 24.70 -11.63
C GLY A 21 26.62 25.80 -10.58
N THR A 22 27.20 25.48 -9.42
CA THR A 22 27.49 26.47 -8.36
C THR A 22 28.95 26.42 -7.92
N SER A 23 29.46 27.42 -7.22
CA SER A 23 30.79 27.39 -6.57
C SER A 23 30.73 26.89 -5.10
N ALA A 24 29.56 26.43 -4.67
CA ALA A 24 29.34 25.92 -3.33
C ALA A 24 29.40 24.40 -3.31
N SER A 25 29.84 23.85 -2.18
CA SER A 25 29.62 22.44 -1.85
C SER A 25 28.19 22.19 -1.41
N TYR A 26 27.80 20.92 -1.41
CA TYR A 26 26.49 20.48 -0.91
C TYR A 26 26.21 20.86 0.56
N CYS A 27 27.25 21.05 1.38
CA CYS A 27 27.08 21.52 2.77
C CYS A 27 27.12 23.06 2.89
N GLY A 28 27.04 23.80 1.78
CA GLY A 28 27.00 25.26 1.76
C GLY A 28 28.36 25.95 1.92
N ARG A 29 29.47 25.22 1.97
CA ARG A 29 30.82 25.82 2.04
C ARG A 29 31.30 26.19 0.65
N THR A 30 31.95 27.34 0.51
CA THR A 30 32.69 27.69 -0.70
C THR A 30 33.86 26.73 -0.88
N VAL A 31 33.96 26.18 -2.09
CA VAL A 31 35.05 25.27 -2.45
C VAL A 31 36.06 25.99 -3.35
N GLU A 32 37.29 25.49 -3.38
CA GLU A 32 38.30 25.94 -4.32
C GLU A 32 37.84 25.76 -5.77
N ALA A 33 38.42 26.56 -6.67
CA ALA A 33 38.06 26.51 -8.09
C ALA A 33 38.52 25.20 -8.77
N ALA A 34 39.67 24.67 -8.34
CA ALA A 34 40.26 23.45 -8.87
C ALA A 34 39.95 22.25 -7.97
N PRO A 35 39.74 21.05 -8.56
CA PRO A 35 39.59 19.84 -7.80
C PRO A 35 40.89 19.47 -7.09
N THR A 36 40.76 18.89 -5.91
CA THR A 36 41.86 18.37 -5.12
C THR A 36 42.16 16.92 -5.53
N GLU A 37 43.44 16.58 -5.67
CA GLU A 37 43.84 15.20 -5.91
C GLU A 37 43.49 14.30 -4.72
N GLU A 38 43.00 13.10 -5.00
CA GLU A 38 42.52 12.15 -4.00
C GLU A 38 43.57 11.79 -2.94
N LYS A 39 44.85 11.74 -3.32
CA LYS A 39 45.99 11.49 -2.40
C LYS A 39 46.13 12.52 -1.27
N TYR A 40 45.51 13.69 -1.40
CA TYR A 40 45.53 14.77 -0.43
C TYR A 40 44.24 14.89 0.40
N VAL A 41 43.32 13.93 0.25
CA VAL A 41 42.02 13.89 0.91
C VAL A 41 42.07 12.84 2.03
N THR A 42 41.82 13.29 3.27
CA THR A 42 41.76 12.37 4.43
C THR A 42 40.39 11.72 4.62
N GLY A 43 39.37 12.25 3.96
CA GLY A 43 38.00 11.76 3.97
C GLY A 43 37.06 12.76 3.30
N VAL A 44 35.80 12.36 3.06
CA VAL A 44 34.80 13.22 2.43
C VAL A 44 33.75 13.65 3.46
N CYS A 45 33.30 14.90 3.39
CA CYS A 45 32.24 15.41 4.24
C CYS A 45 30.97 14.56 4.11
N ARG A 46 30.53 13.91 5.20
CA ARG A 46 29.36 13.02 5.22
C ARG A 46 28.08 13.66 4.67
N THR A 47 27.86 14.94 4.94
CA THR A 47 26.73 15.71 4.40
C THR A 47 26.81 15.84 2.88
N CYS A 48 28.01 16.09 2.35
CA CYS A 48 28.20 16.19 0.91
C CYS A 48 28.01 14.83 0.24
N VAL A 49 28.52 13.74 0.82
CA VAL A 49 28.32 12.38 0.29
C VAL A 49 26.84 12.03 0.20
N LYS A 50 26.07 12.26 1.27
CA LYS A 50 24.62 11.98 1.27
C LYS A 50 23.86 12.82 0.25
N ALA A 51 24.21 14.10 0.12
CA ALA A 51 23.52 14.99 -0.81
C ALA A 51 23.85 14.65 -2.27
N GLU A 52 25.12 14.36 -2.57
CA GLU A 52 25.54 13.94 -3.89
C GLU A 52 24.88 12.61 -4.30
N GLN A 53 24.80 11.63 -3.38
CA GLN A 53 24.09 10.38 -3.66
C GLN A 53 22.61 10.63 -4.01
N ARG A 54 21.92 11.53 -3.29
CA ARG A 54 20.53 11.89 -3.60
C ARG A 54 20.40 12.55 -4.98
N ASP A 55 21.28 13.50 -5.30
CA ASP A 55 21.26 14.18 -6.59
C ASP A 55 21.57 13.22 -7.74
N ARG A 56 22.47 12.25 -7.52
CA ARG A 56 22.79 11.22 -8.52
C ARG A 56 21.60 10.32 -8.80
N VAL A 57 20.92 9.83 -7.76
CA VAL A 57 19.68 9.05 -7.90
C VAL A 57 18.62 9.87 -8.63
N ALA A 58 18.40 11.12 -8.25
CA ALA A 58 17.41 11.98 -8.92
C ALA A 58 17.77 12.24 -10.40
N ALA A 59 19.06 12.38 -10.72
CA ALA A 59 19.53 12.54 -12.08
C ALA A 59 19.39 11.25 -12.91
N GLU A 60 19.67 10.09 -12.33
CA GLU A 60 19.46 8.77 -12.95
C GLU A 60 17.97 8.52 -13.21
N GLU A 61 17.09 8.85 -12.27
CA GLU A 61 15.64 8.81 -12.44
C GLU A 61 15.17 9.72 -13.56
N THR A 62 15.62 10.99 -13.57
CA THR A 62 15.29 11.95 -14.63
C THR A 62 15.82 11.50 -16.00
N ALA A 63 16.98 10.86 -16.04
CA ALA A 63 17.54 10.31 -17.26
C ALA A 63 16.73 9.10 -17.75
N ALA A 64 16.31 8.22 -16.83
CA ALA A 64 15.43 7.09 -17.13
C ALA A 64 14.04 7.57 -17.61
N ASP A 65 13.48 8.62 -17.00
CA ASP A 65 12.23 9.28 -17.43
C ASP A 65 12.29 9.75 -18.89
N ARG A 66 13.45 10.28 -19.30
CA ARG A 66 13.65 10.89 -20.61
C ARG A 66 14.20 9.92 -21.66
N ALA A 67 14.57 8.71 -21.27
CA ALA A 67 15.04 7.70 -22.19
C ALA A 67 13.86 7.21 -23.04
N ILE A 68 13.92 7.44 -24.36
CA ILE A 68 12.86 7.06 -25.31
C ILE A 68 12.60 5.54 -25.32
N GLY A 69 13.61 4.73 -24.96
CA GLY A 69 13.48 3.28 -24.77
C GLY A 69 13.55 2.83 -23.32
N GLY A 70 13.37 3.74 -22.35
CA GLY A 70 13.32 3.40 -20.93
C GLY A 70 12.01 2.72 -20.55
N PRO A 71 11.95 2.09 -19.36
CA PRO A 71 10.72 1.50 -18.87
C PRO A 71 9.65 2.59 -18.72
N THR A 72 8.45 2.29 -19.20
CA THR A 72 7.28 3.14 -19.08
C THR A 72 6.94 3.42 -17.62
N LEU A 73 6.19 4.50 -17.35
CA LEU A 73 5.70 4.78 -16.00
C LEU A 73 4.90 3.60 -15.43
N ALA A 74 4.13 2.90 -16.27
CA ALA A 74 3.41 1.69 -15.89
C ALA A 74 4.36 0.61 -15.39
N GLU A 75 5.43 0.31 -16.12
CA GLU A 75 6.41 -0.72 -15.73
C GLU A 75 7.14 -0.36 -14.45
N ARG A 76 7.57 0.90 -14.29
CA ARG A 76 8.26 1.35 -13.06
C ARG A 76 7.35 1.33 -11.85
N ALA A 77 6.10 1.72 -12.03
CA ALA A 77 5.07 1.62 -11.00
C ALA A 77 4.52 0.18 -10.87
N GLY A 78 4.94 -0.75 -11.74
CA GLY A 78 4.41 -2.12 -11.93
C GLY A 78 2.89 -2.17 -11.93
N MET A 79 2.29 -1.37 -12.81
CA MET A 79 0.87 -1.22 -13.00
C MET A 79 0.48 -1.66 -14.40
N ARG A 80 -0.80 -2.04 -14.57
CA ARG A 80 -1.39 -2.36 -15.86
C ARG A 80 -2.24 -1.21 -16.36
N TYR A 81 -2.35 -1.07 -17.67
CA TYR A 81 -3.29 -0.14 -18.29
C TYR A 81 -4.70 -0.73 -18.27
N ALA A 82 -5.67 0.11 -17.92
CA ALA A 82 -7.07 -0.26 -17.84
C ALA A 82 -7.97 0.84 -18.40
N LEU A 83 -9.13 0.45 -18.93
CA LEU A 83 -10.21 1.34 -19.31
C LEU A 83 -11.29 1.31 -18.23
N VAL A 84 -11.98 2.44 -18.09
CA VAL A 84 -13.10 2.61 -17.14
C VAL A 84 -14.34 3.11 -17.90
N GLY A 85 -15.47 2.44 -17.68
CA GLY A 85 -16.76 2.80 -18.26
C GLY A 85 -16.73 2.78 -19.79
N LYS A 86 -17.07 3.91 -20.43
CA LYS A 86 -17.11 4.03 -21.91
C LYS A 86 -15.72 4.24 -22.56
N GLY A 87 -14.61 4.00 -21.84
CA GLY A 87 -13.27 3.90 -22.43
C GLY A 87 -12.65 5.20 -22.97
N ARG A 88 -13.08 6.39 -22.49
CA ARG A 88 -12.53 7.68 -22.96
C ARG A 88 -11.13 7.99 -22.44
N ARG A 89 -10.76 7.46 -21.28
CA ARG A 89 -9.46 7.68 -20.64
C ARG A 89 -8.84 6.36 -20.24
N VAL A 90 -7.51 6.32 -20.27
CA VAL A 90 -6.72 5.20 -19.80
C VAL A 90 -6.38 5.44 -18.32
N HIS A 91 -6.46 4.38 -17.54
CA HIS A 91 -6.21 4.36 -16.11
C HIS A 91 -5.10 3.35 -15.80
N TYR A 92 -4.46 3.52 -14.64
CA TYR A 92 -3.55 2.52 -14.08
C TYR A 92 -4.31 1.67 -13.05
N SER A 93 -4.10 0.37 -13.07
CA SER A 93 -4.68 -0.60 -12.13
C SER A 93 -3.62 -1.56 -11.61
N ASN A 94 -3.75 -1.96 -10.34
CA ASN A 94 -2.89 -2.96 -9.69
C ASN A 94 -3.59 -4.33 -9.60
N ASN A 95 -4.86 -4.37 -9.17
CA ASN A 95 -5.68 -5.58 -9.02
C ASN A 95 -7.16 -5.18 -9.08
N ASP A 96 -7.78 -5.26 -10.27
CA ASP A 96 -9.19 -4.97 -10.62
C ASP A 96 -9.75 -3.57 -10.31
N ASP A 97 -9.09 -2.80 -9.44
CA ASP A 97 -9.36 -1.39 -9.19
C ASP A 97 -8.31 -0.50 -9.86
N THR A 98 -8.79 0.63 -10.38
CA THR A 98 -7.88 1.69 -10.81
C THR A 98 -7.36 2.48 -9.63
N LEU A 99 -6.16 3.06 -9.77
CA LEU A 99 -5.56 3.93 -8.75
C LEU A 99 -6.40 5.14 -8.34
N CYS A 100 -7.38 5.52 -9.17
CA CYS A 100 -8.30 6.59 -8.82
C CYS A 100 -9.60 6.10 -8.16
N GLY A 101 -9.66 4.83 -7.74
CA GLY A 101 -10.81 4.22 -7.08
C GLY A 101 -12.01 3.98 -8.01
N ARG A 102 -11.77 3.84 -9.31
CA ARG A 102 -12.83 3.47 -10.27
C ARG A 102 -12.66 2.02 -10.70
N GLU A 103 -13.77 1.33 -10.89
CA GLU A 103 -13.83 -0.05 -11.35
C GLU A 103 -13.28 -0.19 -12.77
N VAL A 104 -12.46 -1.21 -12.98
CA VAL A 104 -11.94 -1.56 -14.30
C VAL A 104 -13.03 -2.22 -15.12
N THR A 105 -13.21 -1.75 -16.37
CA THR A 105 -14.10 -2.42 -17.34
C THR A 105 -13.34 -3.36 -18.27
N GLU A 106 -12.11 -3.00 -18.63
CA GLU A 106 -11.30 -3.76 -19.58
C GLU A 106 -9.81 -3.46 -19.35
N TYR A 107 -8.97 -4.48 -19.42
CA TYR A 107 -7.51 -4.34 -19.44
C TYR A 107 -7.01 -4.18 -20.87
N THR A 108 -5.97 -3.37 -21.05
CA THR A 108 -5.36 -3.15 -22.37
C THR A 108 -3.84 -3.27 -22.30
N ASP A 109 -3.25 -3.81 -23.36
CA ASP A 109 -1.82 -4.15 -23.40
C ASP A 109 -0.91 -2.95 -23.69
N GLY A 110 -1.47 -1.76 -23.89
CA GLY A 110 -0.63 -0.62 -24.14
C GLY A 110 -1.33 0.70 -24.36
N VAL A 111 -0.51 1.72 -24.18
CA VAL A 111 -0.75 3.06 -24.68
C VAL A 111 -0.62 3.03 -26.21
N ASP A 112 -1.72 2.77 -26.90
CA ASP A 112 -1.88 3.27 -28.27
C ASP A 112 -1.68 4.81 -28.27
N GLN A 113 -1.90 5.52 -29.38
CA GLN A 113 -1.83 7.00 -29.50
C GLN A 113 -2.61 7.82 -28.43
N ARG A 114 -3.28 7.16 -27.49
CA ARG A 114 -4.01 7.65 -26.31
C ARG A 114 -3.14 7.95 -25.08
N HIS A 115 -1.80 8.01 -25.18
CA HIS A 115 -0.95 8.49 -24.07
C HIS A 115 -1.43 9.84 -23.49
N SER A 116 -2.02 10.70 -24.34
CA SER A 116 -2.61 11.98 -23.96
C SER A 116 -3.91 11.89 -23.14
N ASN A 117 -4.48 10.69 -22.99
CA ASN A 117 -5.77 10.44 -22.33
C ASN A 117 -5.63 9.70 -20.99
N LEU A 118 -4.45 9.72 -20.37
CA LEU A 118 -4.27 9.15 -19.03
C LEU A 118 -4.99 9.97 -17.96
N CYS A 119 -5.61 9.29 -16.99
CA CYS A 119 -6.22 9.93 -15.84
C CYS A 119 -5.14 10.59 -14.95
N ALA A 120 -5.21 11.90 -14.74
CA ALA A 120 -4.23 12.65 -13.96
C ALA A 120 -4.03 12.13 -12.52
N LEU A 121 -5.11 11.62 -11.88
CA LEU A 121 -5.01 11.00 -10.55
C LEU A 121 -4.22 9.70 -10.60
N CYS A 122 -4.45 8.87 -11.62
CA CYS A 122 -3.68 7.65 -11.83
C CYS A 122 -2.21 7.98 -12.12
N ILE A 123 -1.91 9.02 -12.92
CA ILE A 123 -0.52 9.44 -13.19
C ILE A 123 0.19 9.77 -11.88
N ARG A 124 -0.38 10.64 -11.05
CA ARG A 124 0.23 11.05 -9.78
C ARG A 124 0.46 9.85 -8.85
N ALA A 125 -0.53 8.98 -8.71
CA ALA A 125 -0.40 7.78 -7.89
C ALA A 125 0.65 6.80 -8.45
N ALA A 126 0.78 6.69 -9.77
CA ALA A 126 1.81 5.88 -10.40
C ALA A 126 3.22 6.47 -10.23
N GLU A 127 3.37 7.80 -10.31
CA GLU A 127 4.63 8.50 -10.01
C GLU A 127 5.08 8.26 -8.56
N GLU A 128 4.15 8.38 -7.60
CA GLU A 128 4.43 8.10 -6.19
C GLU A 128 4.86 6.65 -5.95
N ARG A 129 4.18 5.67 -6.57
CA ARG A 129 4.58 4.25 -6.50
C ARG A 129 5.93 3.99 -7.16
N ALA A 130 6.18 4.56 -8.33
CA ALA A 130 7.47 4.41 -9.02
C ALA A 130 8.61 4.98 -8.18
N TYR A 131 8.42 6.15 -7.57
CA TYR A 131 9.39 6.74 -6.65
C TYR A 131 9.60 5.89 -5.40
N ALA A 132 8.53 5.36 -4.79
CA ALA A 132 8.64 4.46 -3.63
C ALA A 132 9.47 3.20 -3.96
N ARG A 133 9.26 2.61 -5.15
CA ARG A 133 10.03 1.46 -5.62
C ARG A 133 11.49 1.78 -5.93
N ALA A 134 11.75 2.92 -6.55
CA ALA A 134 13.12 3.39 -6.77
C ALA A 134 13.84 3.62 -5.44
N LEU A 135 13.17 4.23 -4.46
CA LEU A 135 13.71 4.42 -3.12
C LEU A 135 13.99 3.09 -2.41
N ALA A 136 13.07 2.12 -2.53
CA ALA A 136 13.25 0.76 -2.02
C ALA A 136 14.48 0.08 -2.65
N ALA A 137 14.64 0.15 -3.96
CA ALA A 137 15.80 -0.40 -4.66
C ALA A 137 17.12 0.27 -4.22
N ALA A 138 17.10 1.56 -3.88
CA ALA A 138 18.27 2.31 -3.46
C ALA A 138 18.70 2.06 -2.00
N SER A 139 17.84 1.49 -1.15
CA SER A 139 18.13 1.31 0.27
C SER A 139 17.40 0.08 0.84
N PRO A 140 18.11 -0.88 1.45
CA PRO A 140 17.48 -2.04 2.11
C PRO A 140 16.46 -1.65 3.19
N LEU A 141 16.68 -0.52 3.87
CA LEU A 141 15.73 -0.01 4.86
C LEU A 141 14.46 0.58 4.21
N ALA A 142 14.61 1.19 3.04
CA ALA A 142 13.45 1.66 2.27
C ALA A 142 12.69 0.48 1.65
N ALA A 143 13.38 -0.57 1.21
CA ALA A 143 12.75 -1.82 0.77
C ALA A 143 11.88 -2.41 1.89
N ALA A 144 12.45 -2.59 3.09
CA ALA A 144 11.70 -3.07 4.24
C ALA A 144 10.50 -2.18 4.60
N ALA A 145 10.60 -0.86 4.40
CA ALA A 145 9.48 0.05 4.64
C ALA A 145 8.36 -0.08 3.59
N VAL A 146 8.70 -0.31 2.32
CA VAL A 146 7.73 -0.58 1.25
C VAL A 146 7.06 -1.94 1.48
N ASP A 147 7.83 -2.99 1.77
CA ASP A 147 7.29 -4.32 2.05
C ASP A 147 6.31 -4.29 3.24
N LEU A 148 6.65 -3.53 4.29
CA LEU A 148 5.76 -3.33 5.43
C LEU A 148 4.48 -2.59 5.03
N ALA A 149 4.58 -1.55 4.21
CA ALA A 149 3.41 -0.79 3.75
C ALA A 149 2.47 -1.67 2.90
N GLU A 150 3.01 -2.44 1.94
CA GLU A 150 2.22 -3.38 1.13
C GLU A 150 1.57 -4.47 2.01
N THR A 151 2.27 -4.97 3.02
CA THR A 151 1.73 -5.94 3.98
C THR A 151 0.55 -5.36 4.78
N VAL A 152 0.65 -4.09 5.20
CA VAL A 152 -0.43 -3.41 5.93
C VAL A 152 -1.64 -3.16 5.02
N GLU A 153 -1.42 -2.70 3.78
CA GLU A 153 -2.50 -2.51 2.79
C GLU A 153 -3.25 -3.83 2.50
N GLN A 154 -2.51 -4.93 2.37
CA GLN A 154 -3.10 -6.26 2.19
C GLN A 154 -3.90 -6.69 3.43
N ALA A 155 -3.34 -6.52 4.63
CA ALA A 155 -4.03 -6.87 5.87
C ALA A 155 -5.32 -6.05 6.10
N ASP A 156 -5.33 -4.78 5.71
CA ASP A 156 -6.53 -3.95 5.77
C ASP A 156 -7.60 -4.41 4.78
N THR A 157 -7.20 -4.85 3.58
CA THR A 157 -8.10 -5.41 2.57
C THR A 157 -8.70 -6.74 3.03
N ASP A 158 -7.86 -7.64 3.57
CA ASP A 158 -8.29 -8.94 4.11
C ASP A 158 -9.28 -8.76 5.28
N ARG A 159 -9.00 -7.79 6.17
CA ARG A 159 -9.91 -7.44 7.27
C ARG A 159 -11.26 -6.92 6.77
N ALA A 160 -11.25 -6.01 5.79
CA ALA A 160 -12.49 -5.48 5.22
C ALA A 160 -13.33 -6.57 4.55
N ALA A 161 -12.70 -7.52 3.86
CA ALA A 161 -13.36 -8.68 3.28
C ALA A 161 -13.99 -9.59 4.36
N ALA A 162 -13.26 -9.89 5.43
CA ALA A 162 -13.77 -10.69 6.54
C ALA A 162 -14.94 -10.01 7.28
N GLU A 163 -14.91 -8.69 7.44
CA GLU A 163 -16.02 -7.93 8.04
C GLU A 163 -17.29 -7.94 7.16
N GLU A 164 -17.14 -7.92 5.84
CA GLU A 164 -18.25 -8.07 4.89
C GLU A 164 -18.83 -9.49 4.95
N GLU A 165 -17.99 -10.53 4.95
CA GLU A 165 -18.44 -11.92 5.09
C GLU A 165 -19.21 -12.14 6.40
N ALA A 166 -18.70 -11.60 7.51
CA ALA A 166 -19.38 -11.66 8.81
C ALA A 166 -20.75 -10.97 8.79
N ARG A 167 -20.86 -9.82 8.09
CA ARG A 167 -22.15 -9.12 7.92
C ARG A 167 -23.13 -9.95 7.10
N GLN A 168 -22.68 -10.60 6.03
CA GLN A 168 -23.52 -11.47 5.21
C GLN A 168 -23.97 -12.72 5.97
N ALA A 169 -23.08 -13.35 6.73
CA ALA A 169 -23.43 -14.49 7.59
C ALA A 169 -24.48 -14.10 8.65
N ALA A 170 -24.31 -12.95 9.30
CA ALA A 170 -25.29 -12.43 10.25
C ALA A 170 -26.65 -12.17 9.59
N ALA A 171 -26.67 -11.60 8.38
CA ALA A 171 -27.90 -11.38 7.63
C ALA A 171 -28.62 -12.70 7.31
N MET A 172 -27.90 -13.73 6.84
CA MET A 172 -28.47 -15.05 6.56
C MET A 172 -29.04 -15.73 7.82
N VAL A 173 -28.38 -15.59 8.98
CA VAL A 173 -28.90 -16.10 10.25
C VAL A 173 -30.20 -15.38 10.62
N THR A 174 -30.27 -14.05 10.47
CA THR A 174 -31.51 -13.31 10.77
C THR A 174 -32.66 -13.67 9.82
N GLU A 175 -32.38 -13.95 8.55
CA GLU A 175 -33.40 -14.42 7.60
C GLU A 175 -33.87 -15.84 7.92
N ALA A 176 -32.95 -16.73 8.30
CA ALA A 176 -33.27 -18.08 8.76
C ALA A 176 -34.13 -18.04 10.04
N GLU A 177 -33.75 -17.24 11.04
CA GLU A 177 -34.53 -17.05 12.27
C GLU A 177 -35.89 -16.38 12.01
N ALA A 178 -36.01 -15.54 10.98
CA ALA A 178 -37.27 -14.92 10.59
C ALA A 178 -38.21 -15.86 9.82
N THR A 179 -37.66 -16.82 9.06
CA THR A 179 -38.42 -17.78 8.24
C THR A 179 -38.74 -19.08 8.98
N GLU A 180 -37.89 -19.49 9.89
CA GLU A 180 -38.14 -20.60 10.80
C GLU A 180 -39.05 -20.08 11.90
N GLY A 181 -40.37 -20.26 11.69
CA GLY A 181 -41.43 -19.85 12.60
C GLY A 181 -40.98 -20.02 14.05
N THR A 182 -40.85 -18.89 14.75
CA THR A 182 -40.28 -18.78 16.10
C THR A 182 -40.60 -20.03 16.90
N TRP A 183 -39.59 -20.68 17.47
CA TRP A 183 -39.74 -21.98 18.13
C TRP A 183 -40.64 -21.91 19.40
N ARG A 184 -41.11 -20.70 19.72
CA ARG A 184 -42.15 -20.38 20.70
C ARG A 184 -43.60 -20.49 20.19
N GLY A 185 -43.83 -20.59 18.88
CA GLY A 185 -45.17 -20.62 18.27
C GLY A 185 -45.73 -22.02 18.07
N GLU A 186 -44.88 -23.02 17.76
CA GLU A 186 -45.36 -24.35 17.34
C GLU A 186 -45.03 -25.48 18.35
N TRP A 187 -44.06 -25.30 19.26
CA TRP A 187 -43.79 -26.31 20.31
C TRP A 187 -44.91 -26.36 21.35
N ILE A 188 -45.58 -25.25 21.66
CA ILE A 188 -46.82 -25.29 22.44
C ILE A 188 -47.93 -25.71 21.48
N GLY A 189 -47.86 -26.96 21.03
CA GLY A 189 -48.96 -27.61 20.39
C GLY A 189 -50.20 -27.38 21.25
N ALA A 190 -51.26 -26.91 20.61
CA ALA A 190 -52.61 -27.08 21.10
C ALA A 190 -52.87 -28.60 21.17
N THR A 191 -52.29 -29.29 22.15
CA THR A 191 -52.82 -30.58 22.57
C THR A 191 -54.19 -30.27 23.14
N GLU A 192 -55.23 -30.53 22.35
CA GLU A 192 -56.57 -30.73 22.89
C GLU A 192 -56.43 -31.72 24.06
N ALA A 193 -56.49 -31.19 25.28
CA ALA A 193 -56.36 -31.93 26.51
C ALA A 193 -57.61 -32.80 26.69
N THR A 194 -57.70 -33.91 25.95
CA THR A 194 -58.75 -34.93 26.12
C THR A 194 -58.19 -36.26 26.63
N GLY A 195 -56.87 -36.38 26.80
CA GLY A 195 -56.23 -37.53 27.44
C GLY A 195 -55.38 -37.09 28.61
N HIS A 196 -55.75 -37.48 29.84
CA HIS A 196 -54.90 -37.32 31.01
C HIS A 196 -53.58 -38.07 30.78
N LEU A 197 -52.48 -37.33 30.57
CA LEU A 197 -51.16 -37.91 30.31
C LEU A 197 -50.65 -38.78 31.48
N PHE A 198 -51.19 -38.55 32.68
CA PHE A 198 -50.94 -39.34 33.87
C PHE A 198 -52.26 -39.64 34.55
N SER A 199 -52.72 -40.89 34.43
CA SER A 199 -53.72 -41.43 35.35
C SER A 199 -53.01 -41.75 36.66
N LEU A 200 -53.00 -40.80 37.58
CA LEU A 200 -52.61 -41.05 38.96
C LEU A 200 -53.64 -42.00 39.57
N THR A 201 -53.35 -43.30 39.59
CA THR A 201 -54.01 -44.20 40.54
C THR A 201 -53.71 -43.66 41.94
N PRO A 202 -54.72 -43.40 42.79
CA PRO A 202 -54.48 -42.95 44.15
C PRO A 202 -53.85 -44.10 44.93
N ASP A 203 -52.52 -44.16 44.93
CA ASP A 203 -51.79 -45.08 45.78
C ASP A 203 -51.92 -44.61 47.22
N ARG A 204 -52.47 -45.51 48.04
CA ARG A 204 -53.09 -45.23 49.34
C ARG A 204 -52.09 -45.17 50.50
N GLU A 205 -50.79 -44.97 50.25
CA GLU A 205 -49.76 -45.20 51.29
C GLU A 205 -48.65 -44.12 51.37
N GLN A 206 -48.99 -42.84 51.33
CA GLN A 206 -48.07 -41.77 51.77
C GLN A 206 -48.29 -41.40 53.24
N GLY A 207 -48.08 -42.34 54.15
CA GLY A 207 -48.34 -42.09 55.57
C GLY A 207 -47.67 -43.05 56.54
N ALA A 208 -46.34 -43.19 56.50
CA ALA A 208 -45.54 -43.72 57.62
C ALA A 208 -44.04 -43.53 57.40
N LEU A 209 -43.50 -42.30 57.50
CA LEU A 209 -42.03 -42.12 57.50
C LEU A 209 -41.51 -41.15 58.57
N PHE A 210 -42.29 -40.86 59.61
CA PHE A 210 -41.78 -40.18 60.80
C PHE A 210 -42.49 -40.71 62.06
N THR A 211 -41.88 -41.70 62.72
CA THR A 211 -42.11 -42.07 64.12
C THR A 211 -40.77 -42.23 64.80
#